data_AF-A0A950TED3-F1
#
_entry.id   AF-A0A950TED3-F1
#
_cell.length_a   1.000
_cell.length_b   1.000
_cell.length_c   1.000
_cell.angle_alpha   90.00
_cell.angle_beta   90.00
_cell.angle_gamma   90.00
#
_symmetry.space_group_name_H-M   'P 1'
#
loop_
_entity.id
_entity.type
_entity.pdbx_description
1 polymer ?
#
loop_
_entity_poly.entity_id
_entity_poly.type
_entity_poly.pdbx_seq_one_letter_code
_entity_poly.pdbx_strand_id
1 'polypeptide(L)'
;MPRVLSEEQVRAFADTGFVSPVVAISPEEATDCRRQLEGYEAETGSSAVETIHIKGHLYFDWAWRLARHPRLIGAISDLVGPDLFIMASRFWIKDPQDRKFVSWHQDHAYFGLKPPTIITAWLALNEVTRH
;
A
#
# COMPACT_ATOMS: atom_id res chain seq x y z
N MET A 1 -14.34 -14.60 -1.93
CA MET A 1 -13.06 -14.39 -1.22
C MET A 1 -13.32 -14.51 0.28
N PRO A 2 -12.36 -14.90 1.13
CA PRO A 2 -12.57 -14.94 2.57
C PRO A 2 -12.83 -13.53 3.12
N ARG A 3 -13.76 -13.40 4.07
CA ARG A 3 -14.01 -12.17 4.84
C ARG A 3 -12.79 -11.95 5.75
N VAL A 4 -12.04 -10.89 5.53
CA VAL A 4 -10.83 -10.52 6.29
C VAL A 4 -11.16 -9.50 7.37
N LEU A 5 -12.00 -8.52 7.07
CA LEU A 5 -12.40 -7.48 8.01
C LEU A 5 -13.60 -7.91 8.86
N SER A 6 -13.61 -7.49 10.12
CA SER A 6 -14.80 -7.61 10.97
C SER A 6 -15.87 -6.60 10.58
N GLU A 7 -17.12 -6.83 10.98
CA GLU A 7 -18.21 -5.86 10.74
C GLU A 7 -18.00 -4.54 11.47
N GLU A 8 -17.26 -4.55 12.58
CA GLU A 8 -16.83 -3.33 13.26
C GLU A 8 -15.80 -2.56 12.44
N GLN A 9 -14.82 -3.24 11.85
CA GLN A 9 -13.82 -2.63 10.97
C GLN A 9 -14.44 -2.02 9.71
N VAL A 10 -15.42 -2.70 9.10
CA VAL A 10 -16.16 -2.17 7.94
C VAL A 10 -16.95 -0.92 8.32
N ARG A 11 -17.64 -0.92 9.47
CA ARG A 11 -18.35 0.26 9.98
C ARG A 11 -17.40 1.42 10.29
N ALA A 12 -16.29 1.14 10.98
CA ALA A 12 -15.28 2.15 11.28
C ALA A 12 -14.73 2.82 10.01
N PHE A 13 -14.49 2.05 8.95
CA PHE A 13 -14.08 2.59 7.66
C PHE A 13 -15.13 3.53 7.05
N ALA A 14 -16.41 3.15 7.10
CA ALA A 14 -17.50 3.98 6.61
C ALA A 14 -17.64 5.30 7.40
N ASP A 15 -17.42 5.26 8.71
CA ASP A 15 -17.59 6.42 9.59
C ASP A 15 -16.37 7.37 9.58
N THR A 16 -15.15 6.83 9.47
CA THR A 16 -13.90 7.59 9.65
C THR A 16 -13.04 7.71 8.39
N GLY A 17 -13.36 6.96 7.34
CA GLY A 17 -12.62 6.95 6.07
C GLY A 17 -11.34 6.12 6.07
N PHE A 18 -10.99 5.43 7.17
CA PHE A 18 -9.85 4.51 7.21
C PHE A 18 -10.06 3.38 8.22
N VAL A 19 -9.26 2.31 8.10
CA VAL A 19 -9.20 1.21 9.08
C VAL A 19 -7.76 0.76 9.26
N SER A 20 -7.31 0.67 10.51
CA SER A 20 -5.97 0.24 10.88
C SER A 20 -5.95 -0.21 12.35
N PRO A 21 -5.14 -1.21 12.74
CA PRO A 21 -4.31 -2.04 11.89
C PRO A 21 -5.11 -3.14 11.18
N VAL A 22 -4.63 -3.57 10.01
CA VAL A 22 -5.09 -4.77 9.30
C VAL A 22 -3.87 -5.62 8.99
N VAL A 23 -3.79 -6.81 9.59
CA VAL A 23 -2.66 -7.74 9.35
C VAL A 23 -2.87 -8.39 7.98
N ALA A 24 -2.15 -7.89 6.97
CA ALA A 24 -2.23 -8.38 5.59
C ALA A 24 -1.14 -9.40 5.24
N ILE A 25 0.09 -9.20 5.74
CA ILE A 25 1.27 -10.05 5.49
C ILE A 25 2.02 -10.33 6.80
N SER A 26 2.86 -11.35 6.81
CA SER A 26 3.74 -11.66 7.95
C SER A 26 4.94 -10.71 8.03
N PRO A 27 5.61 -10.60 9.20
CA PRO A 27 6.86 -9.86 9.33
C PRO A 27 7.97 -10.35 8.39
N GLU A 28 8.02 -11.65 8.12
CA GLU A 28 8.98 -12.27 7.20
C GLU A 28 8.70 -11.87 5.75
N GLU A 29 7.43 -11.88 5.33
CA GLU A 29 7.02 -11.40 4.01
C GLU A 29 7.35 -9.91 3.83
N ALA A 30 7.13 -9.09 4.86
CA ALA A 30 7.48 -7.68 4.86
C ALA A 30 8.99 -7.47 4.71
N THR A 31 9.78 -8.23 5.47
CA THR A 31 11.25 -8.22 5.43
C THR A 31 11.77 -8.65 4.06
N ASP A 32 11.19 -9.68 3.45
CA ASP A 32 11.60 -10.12 2.11
C ASP A 32 11.29 -9.07 1.03
N CYS A 33 10.10 -8.46 1.07
CA CYS A 33 9.74 -7.37 0.16
C CYS A 33 10.71 -6.19 0.30
N ARG A 34 11.04 -5.80 1.54
CA ARG A 34 12.01 -4.75 1.83
C ARG A 34 13.39 -5.09 1.27
N ARG A 35 13.87 -6.32 1.50
CA ARG A 35 15.17 -6.79 0.98
C ARG A 35 15.24 -6.73 -0.54
N GLN A 36 14.16 -7.09 -1.24
CA GLN A 36 14.11 -7.00 -2.70
C GLN A 36 14.11 -5.56 -3.21
N LEU A 37 13.44 -4.64 -2.50
CA LEU A 37 13.47 -3.20 -2.81
C LEU A 37 14.89 -2.62 -2.61
N GLU A 38 15.49 -2.87 -1.45
CA GLU A 38 16.85 -2.40 -1.12
C GLU A 38 17.91 -3.02 -2.05
N GLY A 39 17.73 -4.28 -2.45
CA GLY A 39 18.59 -4.95 -3.43
C GLY A 39 18.58 -4.24 -4.79
N TYR A 40 17.40 -3.85 -5.27
CA TYR A 40 17.29 -3.06 -6.51
C TYR A 40 18.00 -1.70 -6.40
N GLU A 41 17.84 -0.99 -5.27
CA GLU A 41 18.49 0.30 -5.07
C GLU A 41 20.03 0.16 -5.01
N ALA A 42 20.51 -0.91 -4.37
CA ALA A 42 21.94 -1.22 -4.31
C ALA A 42 22.54 -1.59 -5.68
N GLU A 43 21.83 -2.38 -6.49
CA GLU A 43 22.28 -2.79 -7.82
C GLU A 43 22.29 -1.63 -8.82
N THR A 44 21.31 -0.75 -8.74
CA THR A 44 21.16 0.38 -9.68
C THR A 44 21.86 1.66 -9.22
N GLY A 45 22.21 1.76 -7.94
CA GLY A 45 22.72 2.98 -7.33
C GLY A 45 21.73 4.13 -7.32
N SER A 46 20.43 3.86 -7.49
CA SER A 46 19.37 4.86 -7.61
C SER A 46 18.19 4.51 -6.71
N SER A 47 17.47 5.50 -6.20
CA SER A 47 16.28 5.24 -5.39
C SER A 47 15.14 4.70 -6.25
N ALA A 48 14.46 3.67 -5.74
CA ALA A 48 13.25 3.14 -6.37
C ALA A 48 12.12 4.19 -6.45
N VAL A 49 12.09 5.17 -5.53
CA VAL A 49 11.10 6.26 -5.57
C VAL A 49 11.34 7.20 -6.76
N GLU A 50 12.60 7.38 -7.15
CA GLU A 50 13.01 8.26 -8.25
C GLU A 50 12.95 7.56 -9.61
N THR A 51 13.31 6.27 -9.65
CA THR A 51 13.30 5.51 -10.91
C THR A 51 11.93 4.91 -11.22
N ILE A 52 11.13 4.59 -10.19
CA ILE A 52 9.85 3.90 -10.30
C ILE A 52 8.78 4.74 -9.59
N HIS A 53 8.47 5.88 -10.20
CA HIS A 53 7.53 6.87 -9.66
C HIS A 53 6.15 6.30 -9.33
N ILE A 54 5.59 5.47 -10.21
CA ILE A 54 4.25 4.89 -10.07
C ILE A 54 4.19 3.53 -10.77
N LYS A 55 3.27 2.68 -10.33
CA LYS A 55 3.03 1.32 -10.84
C LYS A 55 4.21 0.37 -10.61
N GLY A 56 4.87 0.46 -9.44
CA GLY A 56 5.96 -0.46 -9.08
C GLY A 56 5.59 -1.94 -9.16
N HIS A 57 4.29 -2.28 -9.03
CA HIS A 57 3.77 -3.63 -9.25
C HIS A 57 3.92 -4.16 -10.69
N LEU A 58 4.26 -3.33 -11.68
CA LEU A 58 4.57 -3.75 -13.04
C LEU A 58 6.08 -3.97 -13.27
N TYR A 59 6.93 -3.46 -12.38
CA TYR A 59 8.39 -3.56 -12.49
C TYR A 59 8.96 -4.74 -11.71
N PHE A 60 8.28 -5.15 -10.64
CA PHE A 60 8.77 -6.21 -9.76
C PHE A 60 7.75 -7.33 -9.59
N ASP A 61 8.19 -8.57 -9.80
CA ASP A 61 7.35 -9.75 -9.55
C ASP A 61 6.89 -9.82 -8.08
N TRP A 62 7.76 -9.50 -7.13
CA TRP A 62 7.40 -9.49 -5.72
C TRP A 62 6.33 -8.44 -5.42
N ALA A 63 6.40 -7.25 -6.01
CA ALA A 63 5.40 -6.21 -5.83
C ALA A 63 4.07 -6.59 -6.50
N TRP A 64 4.12 -7.30 -7.64
CA TRP A 64 2.95 -7.85 -8.32
C TRP A 64 2.26 -8.96 -7.51
N ARG A 65 3.04 -9.84 -6.87
CA ARG A 65 2.52 -10.86 -5.95
C ARG A 65 1.92 -10.21 -4.70
N LEU A 66 2.61 -9.22 -4.13
CA LEU A 66 2.17 -8.49 -2.94
C LEU A 66 0.86 -7.71 -3.19
N ALA A 67 0.76 -7.00 -4.31
CA ALA A 67 -0.44 -6.24 -4.67
C ALA A 67 -1.68 -7.14 -4.90
N ARG A 68 -1.47 -8.44 -5.12
CA ARG A 68 -2.52 -9.46 -5.27
C ARG A 68 -2.60 -10.42 -4.08
N HIS A 69 -1.95 -10.09 -2.97
CA HIS A 69 -1.95 -10.95 -1.78
C HIS A 69 -3.40 -11.21 -1.32
N PRO A 70 -3.82 -12.47 -1.09
CA PRO A 70 -5.23 -12.80 -0.84
C PRO A 70 -5.85 -12.06 0.34
N ARG A 71 -5.07 -11.79 1.40
CA ARG A 71 -5.56 -11.01 2.55
C ARG A 71 -5.72 -9.53 2.24
N LEU A 72 -4.87 -8.97 1.38
CA LEU A 72 -4.95 -7.56 0.94
C LEU A 72 -6.19 -7.36 0.06
N ILE A 73 -6.30 -8.20 -0.98
CA ILE A 73 -7.45 -8.22 -1.88
C ILE A 73 -8.74 -8.51 -1.12
N GLY A 74 -8.73 -9.47 -0.19
CA GLY A 74 -9.87 -9.79 0.66
C GLY A 74 -10.32 -8.60 1.51
N ALA A 75 -9.39 -7.93 2.20
CA ALA A 75 -9.71 -6.75 3.02
C ALA A 75 -10.29 -5.59 2.20
N ILE A 76 -9.75 -5.33 1.00
CA ILE A 76 -10.29 -4.30 0.10
C ILE A 76 -11.67 -4.74 -0.43
N SER A 77 -11.83 -6.01 -0.78
CA SER A 77 -13.09 -6.55 -1.30
C SER A 77 -14.22 -6.47 -0.28
N ASP A 78 -13.92 -6.63 1.00
CA ASP A 78 -14.90 -6.46 2.09
C ASP A 78 -15.43 -5.02 2.18
N LEU A 79 -14.69 -4.03 1.67
CA LEU A 79 -15.09 -2.61 1.70
C LEU A 79 -15.85 -2.18 0.44
N VAL A 80 -15.41 -2.61 -0.74
CA VAL A 80 -15.90 -2.07 -2.03
C VAL A 80 -16.39 -3.12 -3.01
N GLY A 81 -16.41 -4.40 -2.63
CA GLY A 81 -16.79 -5.51 -3.49
C GLY A 81 -15.63 -6.14 -4.26
N PRO A 82 -15.87 -7.25 -4.98
CA PRO A 82 -14.82 -8.10 -5.53
C PRO A 82 -14.20 -7.59 -6.84
N ASP A 83 -14.84 -6.63 -7.52
CA ASP A 83 -14.43 -6.13 -8.83
C ASP A 83 -13.35 -5.05 -8.66
N LEU A 84 -12.11 -5.51 -8.44
CA LEU A 84 -10.98 -4.65 -8.13
C LEU A 84 -10.08 -4.42 -9.35
N PHE A 85 -9.57 -3.19 -9.45
CA PHE A 85 -8.56 -2.80 -10.43
C PHE A 85 -7.37 -2.14 -9.72
N ILE A 86 -6.16 -2.64 -9.95
CA ILE A 86 -4.94 -2.03 -9.43
C ILE A 86 -4.54 -0.90 -10.38
N MET A 87 -4.96 0.32 -10.05
CA MET A 87 -4.66 1.50 -10.86
C MET A 87 -3.19 1.93 -10.73
N ALA A 88 -2.66 1.89 -9.52
CA ALA A 88 -1.34 2.39 -9.19
C ALA A 88 -0.78 1.71 -7.93
N SER A 89 0.54 1.71 -7.82
CA SER A 89 1.26 1.48 -6.56
C SER A 89 2.46 2.41 -6.50
N ARG A 90 2.92 2.74 -5.30
CA ARG A 90 4.07 3.62 -5.08
C ARG A 90 4.81 3.19 -3.82
N PHE A 91 6.14 3.24 -3.86
CA PHE A 91 6.97 3.09 -2.67
C PHE A 91 7.05 4.42 -1.94
N TRP A 92 6.78 4.39 -0.64
CA TRP A 92 6.92 5.54 0.25
C TRP A 92 8.09 5.27 1.20
N ILE A 93 9.26 5.79 0.83
CA ILE A 93 10.50 5.61 1.58
C ILE A 93 10.82 6.92 2.31
N LYS A 94 11.14 6.82 3.61
CA LYS A 94 11.67 7.90 4.42
C LYS A 94 12.99 7.46 5.01
N ASP A 95 14.06 8.12 4.59
CA ASP A 95 15.39 7.86 5.14
C ASP A 95 15.50 8.37 6.58
N PRO A 96 16.43 7.82 7.38
CA PRO A 96 16.72 8.34 8.70
C PRO A 96 16.96 9.85 8.66
N GLN A 97 16.30 10.57 9.58
CA GLN A 97 16.38 12.04 9.70
C GLN A 97 15.79 12.83 8.50
N ASP A 98 15.07 12.19 7.58
CA ASP A 98 14.34 12.90 6.53
C ASP A 98 13.27 13.81 7.16
N ARG A 99 13.34 15.11 6.84
CA ARG A 99 12.43 16.15 7.33
C ARG A 99 11.24 16.38 6.40
N LYS A 100 11.18 15.68 5.25
CA LYS A 100 10.03 15.75 4.34
C LYS A 100 8.79 15.27 5.07
N PHE A 101 7.72 16.06 4.94
CA PHE A 101 6.41 15.71 5.46
C PHE A 101 5.37 15.85 4.35
N VAL A 102 4.25 15.15 4.54
CA VAL A 102 3.10 15.22 3.64
C VAL A 102 2.06 16.06 4.35
N SER A 103 1.68 17.20 3.78
CA SER A 103 0.63 18.06 4.31
C SER A 103 -0.74 17.38 4.19
N TRP A 104 -1.74 17.89 4.92
CA TRP A 104 -3.13 17.46 4.76
C TRP A 104 -3.58 17.55 3.28
N HIS A 105 -4.07 16.43 2.75
CA HIS A 105 -4.58 16.31 1.38
C HIS A 105 -5.47 15.06 1.25
N GLN A 106 -6.09 14.86 0.09
CA GLN A 106 -6.88 13.66 -0.26
C GLN A 106 -6.39 13.08 -1.59
N ASP A 107 -6.18 11.76 -1.63
CA ASP A 107 -5.67 11.06 -2.83
C ASP A 107 -6.57 11.25 -4.06
N HIS A 108 -7.89 11.25 -3.86
CA HIS A 108 -8.87 11.38 -4.95
C HIS A 108 -8.64 12.62 -5.83
N ALA A 109 -8.11 13.71 -5.26
CA ALA A 109 -7.86 14.96 -5.98
C ALA A 109 -6.91 14.80 -7.18
N TYR A 110 -6.12 13.72 -7.23
CA TYR A 110 -5.13 13.49 -8.28
C TYR A 110 -5.60 12.59 -9.44
N PHE A 111 -6.71 11.86 -9.28
CA PHE A 111 -7.04 10.76 -10.22
C PHE A 111 -8.28 11.02 -11.10
N GLY A 112 -9.16 11.95 -10.73
CA GLY A 112 -10.29 12.35 -11.57
C GLY A 112 -11.28 11.23 -11.93
N LEU A 113 -11.41 10.19 -11.09
CA LEU A 113 -12.27 9.04 -11.36
C LEU A 113 -13.77 9.36 -11.16
N LYS A 114 -14.61 8.66 -11.93
CA LYS A 114 -16.08 8.65 -11.76
C LYS A 114 -16.59 7.20 -11.82
N PRO A 115 -17.18 6.66 -10.74
CA PRO A 115 -17.33 7.26 -9.41
C PRO A 115 -15.97 7.50 -8.72
N PRO A 116 -15.88 8.42 -7.74
CA PRO A 116 -14.63 8.77 -7.05
C PRO A 116 -14.18 7.71 -6.02
N THR A 117 -14.34 6.43 -6.35
CA THR A 117 -14.04 5.33 -5.44
C THR A 117 -12.61 4.87 -5.66
N ILE A 118 -11.72 5.21 -4.72
CA ILE A 118 -10.33 4.76 -4.67
C ILE A 118 -10.05 4.28 -3.26
N ILE A 119 -9.51 3.07 -3.13
CA ILE A 119 -9.03 2.54 -1.86
C ILE A 119 -7.51 2.48 -1.92
N THR A 120 -6.85 3.19 -1.00
CA THR A 120 -5.41 3.09 -0.80
C THR A 120 -5.15 2.07 0.31
N ALA A 121 -4.46 0.98 -0.03
CA ALA A 121 -3.91 0.08 0.98
C ALA A 121 -2.47 0.50 1.31
N TRP A 122 -2.27 1.06 2.51
CA TRP A 122 -0.96 1.49 2.98
C TRP A 122 -0.29 0.35 3.76
N LEU A 123 0.73 -0.27 3.16
CA LEU A 123 1.37 -1.45 3.72
C LEU A 123 2.78 -1.14 4.20
N ALA A 124 3.03 -1.40 5.47
CA ALA A 124 4.34 -1.22 6.09
C ALA A 124 5.27 -2.40 5.74
N LEU A 125 6.44 -2.11 5.16
CA LEU A 125 7.51 -3.10 4.91
C LEU A 125 8.57 -3.12 6.02
N ASN A 126 8.46 -2.20 6.97
CA ASN A 126 9.23 -2.09 8.20
C ASN A 126 8.36 -1.48 9.31
N GLU A 127 8.88 -1.41 10.53
CA GLU A 127 8.18 -0.76 11.63
C GLU A 127 7.97 0.74 11.34
N VAL A 128 6.76 1.24 11.61
CA VAL A 128 6.40 2.65 11.44
C VAL A 128 6.09 3.24 12.81
N THR A 129 7.01 4.05 13.30
CA THR A 129 6.92 4.68 14.62
C THR A 129 6.62 6.18 14.49
N ARG A 130 6.21 6.79 15.61
CA ARG A 130 6.15 8.26 15.70
C ARG A 130 7.58 8.79 15.83
N HIS A 131 7.88 9.89 15.13
CA HIS A 131 9.10 10.68 15.36
C HIS A 131 8.96 11.55 16.61
#